data_AF-F2TX41-F1
#
_entry.id   AF-F2TX41-F1
#
_cell.length_a   1.000
_cell.length_b   1.000
_cell.length_c   1.000
_cell.angle_alpha   90.00
_cell.angle_beta   90.00
_cell.angle_gamma   90.00
#
_symmetry.space_group_name_H-M   'P 1'
#
loop_
_entity.id
_entity.type
_entity.pdbx_description
1 polymer ?
#
loop_
_entity_poly.entity_id
_entity_poly.type
_entity_poly.pdbx_seq_one_letter_code
_entity_poly.pdbx_strand_id
1 'polypeptide(L)'
;MADGVGESDVRALMERLRSALEQSESRTANLDDKCRSLARDLEERKAGIPEEEGKEAKLQRELQDATKQLHELQGTTASLKRQLSLLQDERDTLNMDLGELLGPVASQHKEDEAKLQQHIADTEEYMIKLRRENSANEELKEKMRITIAQYEDDVESMGARAEKLSQKLAMIQNVPVRTRKQCNVIEASFNLVEDQLLKSDEQYNQIRHDITAAKDEAERLRTALEECGLQLLQAEHERENMKRRHQHSLKEVEQYKEAATGQLGDRALYDTKRRLVEKELKSCQDLLTRKLREKEKLQKHLRQSETKEEQLGGLCTQLTNMKAKVHAEIEAEQKRAIEIGESTDKQAVDNASNDRIKAERMRAQAEAKRDRARVIAERDDLIKTLNARSHELSTHYEMQHMQSSMLKDIEVAIQASEENLRFLRLESKQLVGHIAALKKKQDSKQTLEEELVSNQEALAEVQRKVEALEKKLTSPAVASRWREMQDKEEDPHQLEMKLHSLSDRLAEREERSLELDLLAEETDRLCQRAEVRLEGRKSEHLRPNAYVPDAEGSLPVPKPFGPHAPFKPSAPPAHMRHFRRSVQTSQSKTTTPQSTLAL
;
A
#
# COMPACT_ATOMS: atom_id res chain seq x y z
N MET A 1 98.72 43.14 -118.16
CA MET A 1 98.33 43.26 -116.73
C MET A 1 96.80 43.26 -116.70
N ALA A 2 96.12 42.14 -116.90
CA ALA A 2 96.31 40.79 -116.33
C ALA A 2 95.98 40.78 -114.82
N ASP A 3 95.12 39.91 -114.29
CA ASP A 3 94.20 38.98 -114.97
C ASP A 3 92.94 38.71 -114.12
N GLY A 4 91.99 37.94 -114.65
CA GLY A 4 90.60 37.91 -114.18
C GLY A 4 90.35 37.35 -112.76
N VAL A 5 89.57 38.09 -111.97
CA VAL A 5 88.76 37.59 -110.84
C VAL A 5 87.34 38.13 -111.03
N GLY A 6 86.51 37.38 -111.75
CA GLY A 6 85.18 37.85 -112.20
C GLY A 6 84.01 36.89 -111.98
N GLU A 7 84.25 35.57 -111.98
CA GLU A 7 83.18 34.57 -111.81
C GLU A 7 83.29 33.76 -110.50
N SER A 8 84.49 33.59 -109.94
CA SER A 8 84.72 32.80 -108.72
C SER A 8 84.05 33.41 -107.49
N ASP A 9 84.21 34.72 -107.30
CA ASP A 9 83.64 35.42 -106.15
C ASP A 9 82.13 35.57 -106.26
N VAL A 10 81.60 35.72 -107.49
CA VAL A 10 80.16 35.71 -107.75
C VAL A 10 79.58 34.33 -107.46
N ARG A 11 80.22 33.23 -107.90
CA ARG A 11 79.81 31.87 -107.51
C ARG A 11 79.91 31.67 -106.00
N ALA A 12 81.00 32.06 -105.34
CA ALA A 12 81.14 31.93 -103.89
C ALA A 12 80.10 32.75 -103.10
N LEU A 13 79.67 33.91 -103.60
CA LEU A 13 78.53 34.66 -103.06
C LEU A 13 77.20 33.94 -103.30
N MET A 14 76.96 33.41 -104.50
CA MET A 14 75.74 32.68 -104.84
C MET A 14 75.62 31.35 -104.09
N GLU A 15 76.71 30.61 -103.87
CA GLU A 15 76.77 29.40 -103.04
C GLU A 15 76.42 29.72 -101.58
N ARG A 16 76.97 30.83 -101.05
CA ARG A 16 76.66 31.32 -99.70
C ARG A 16 75.23 31.83 -99.58
N LEU A 17 74.69 32.48 -100.60
CA LEU A 17 73.31 32.96 -100.63
C LEU A 17 72.31 31.79 -100.75
N ARG A 18 72.60 30.77 -101.58
CA ARG A 18 71.83 29.52 -101.64
C ARG A 18 71.86 28.78 -100.31
N SER A 19 73.04 28.54 -99.74
CA SER A 19 73.12 27.88 -98.43
C SER A 19 72.50 28.70 -97.30
N ALA A 20 72.53 30.04 -97.38
CA ALA A 20 71.81 30.90 -96.42
C ALA A 20 70.28 30.87 -96.63
N LEU A 21 69.80 30.74 -97.87
CA LEU A 21 68.39 30.59 -98.21
C LEU A 21 67.86 29.21 -97.80
N GLU A 22 68.54 28.13 -98.16
CA GLU A 22 68.25 26.76 -97.69
C GLU A 22 68.26 26.69 -96.15
N GLN A 23 69.18 27.39 -95.48
CA GLN A 23 69.19 27.53 -94.03
C GLN A 23 68.10 28.44 -93.46
N SER A 24 67.46 29.29 -94.26
CA SER A 24 66.35 30.15 -93.85
C SER A 24 65.03 29.40 -94.05
N GLU A 25 64.80 28.88 -95.25
CA GLU A 25 63.65 28.03 -95.62
C GLU A 25 63.55 26.78 -94.73
N SER A 26 64.67 26.13 -94.41
CA SER A 26 64.66 25.02 -93.46
C SER A 26 64.41 25.46 -92.01
N ARG A 27 64.68 26.72 -91.62
CA ARG A 27 64.30 27.26 -90.30
C ARG A 27 62.83 27.61 -90.27
N THR A 28 62.30 28.34 -91.26
CA THR A 28 60.89 28.68 -91.34
C THR A 28 60.03 27.42 -91.46
N ALA A 29 60.40 26.45 -92.30
CA ALA A 29 59.74 25.15 -92.35
C ALA A 29 59.80 24.39 -91.00
N ASN A 30 60.95 24.34 -90.32
CA ASN A 30 61.07 23.71 -89.00
C ASN A 30 60.26 24.43 -87.89
N LEU A 31 60.02 25.74 -88.03
CA LEU A 31 59.18 26.51 -87.10
C LEU A 31 57.70 26.37 -87.44
N ASP A 32 57.35 26.28 -88.72
CA ASP A 32 55.98 26.10 -89.19
C ASP A 32 55.50 24.67 -88.90
N ASP A 33 56.32 23.63 -89.08
CA ASP A 33 55.98 22.27 -88.65
C ASP A 33 55.85 22.14 -87.13
N LYS A 34 56.59 22.94 -86.34
CA LYS A 34 56.36 23.06 -84.89
C LYS A 34 55.09 23.85 -84.56
N CYS A 35 54.70 24.85 -85.36
CA CYS A 35 53.39 25.49 -85.23
C CYS A 35 52.26 24.50 -85.56
N ARG A 36 52.43 23.67 -86.59
CA ARG A 36 51.49 22.62 -87.01
C ARG A 36 51.44 21.45 -86.02
N SER A 37 52.53 21.14 -85.31
CA SER A 37 52.48 20.14 -84.22
C SER A 37 51.78 20.72 -82.99
N LEU A 38 52.19 21.91 -82.51
CA LEU A 38 51.54 22.56 -81.37
C LEU A 38 50.05 22.86 -81.61
N ALA A 39 49.65 23.16 -82.86
CA ALA A 39 48.25 23.30 -83.24
C ALA A 39 47.49 21.97 -83.12
N ARG A 40 48.05 20.85 -83.58
CA ARG A 40 47.47 19.51 -83.41
C ARG A 40 47.43 19.09 -81.94
N ASP A 41 48.51 19.32 -81.18
CA ASP A 41 48.54 19.05 -79.72
C ASP A 41 47.45 19.84 -78.99
N LEU A 42 47.16 21.08 -79.43
CA LEU A 42 46.07 21.91 -78.92
C LEU A 42 44.69 21.42 -79.37
N GLU A 43 44.52 20.99 -80.62
CA GLU A 43 43.26 20.46 -81.14
C GLU A 43 42.91 19.10 -80.51
N GLU A 44 43.88 18.20 -80.31
CA GLU A 44 43.69 16.94 -79.60
C GLU A 44 43.33 17.17 -78.12
N ARG A 45 44.03 18.09 -77.44
CA ARG A 45 43.71 18.46 -76.05
C ARG A 45 42.36 19.16 -75.91
N LYS A 46 41.96 19.97 -76.90
CA LYS A 46 40.62 20.58 -76.96
C LYS A 46 39.54 19.55 -77.30
N ALA A 47 39.78 18.60 -78.20
CA ALA A 47 38.83 17.52 -78.50
C ALA A 47 38.57 16.61 -77.29
N GLY A 48 39.54 16.50 -76.37
CA GLY A 48 39.38 15.86 -75.06
C GLY A 48 38.60 16.68 -74.02
N ILE A 49 38.21 17.91 -74.34
CA ILE A 49 37.50 18.85 -73.45
C ILE A 49 36.27 19.37 -74.20
N PRO A 50 35.06 18.83 -73.92
CA PRO A 50 33.80 19.42 -74.37
C PRO A 50 33.71 20.91 -74.07
N GLU A 51 32.81 21.66 -74.71
CA GLU A 51 32.63 23.09 -74.46
C GLU A 51 32.28 23.36 -72.98
N GLU A 52 33.28 23.81 -72.20
CA GLU A 52 33.32 23.62 -70.74
C GLU A 52 33.35 24.89 -69.88
N GLU A 53 33.16 26.08 -70.46
CA GLU A 53 33.00 27.36 -69.71
C GLU A 53 31.87 27.30 -68.66
N GLY A 54 30.98 26.31 -68.77
CA GLY A 54 29.94 26.02 -67.78
C GLY A 54 30.21 24.88 -66.80
N LYS A 55 31.33 24.14 -66.82
CA LYS A 55 31.60 23.03 -65.86
C LYS A 55 32.41 23.47 -64.65
N GLU A 56 33.44 24.28 -64.82
CA GLU A 56 34.20 24.86 -63.70
C GLU A 56 33.26 25.70 -62.81
N ALA A 57 32.44 26.56 -63.42
CA ALA A 57 31.37 27.30 -62.75
C ALA A 57 30.26 26.44 -62.10
N LYS A 58 30.03 25.19 -62.54
CA LYS A 58 29.13 24.24 -61.85
C LYS A 58 29.81 23.64 -60.62
N LEU A 59 31.04 23.17 -60.75
CA LEU A 59 31.84 22.65 -59.63
C LEU A 59 32.02 23.71 -58.53
N GLN A 60 32.25 24.97 -58.89
CA GLN A 60 32.29 26.08 -57.93
C GLN A 60 30.96 26.27 -57.18
N ARG A 61 29.80 26.20 -57.86
CA ARG A 61 28.47 26.31 -57.22
C ARG A 61 28.18 25.12 -56.31
N GLU A 62 28.42 23.91 -56.78
CA GLU A 62 28.29 22.67 -55.99
C GLU A 62 29.18 22.71 -54.74
N LEU A 63 30.40 23.24 -54.87
CA LEU A 63 31.34 23.42 -53.75
C LEU A 63 30.87 24.49 -52.75
N GLN A 64 30.25 25.58 -53.22
CA GLN A 64 29.62 26.60 -52.37
C GLN A 64 28.41 26.03 -51.61
N ASP A 65 27.51 25.33 -52.28
CA ASP A 65 26.30 24.77 -51.67
C ASP A 65 26.62 23.62 -50.70
N ALA A 66 27.59 22.75 -51.03
CA ALA A 66 28.13 21.77 -50.09
C ALA A 66 28.80 22.45 -48.87
N THR A 67 29.36 23.65 -49.03
CA THR A 67 29.93 24.43 -47.92
C THR A 67 28.85 25.04 -47.02
N LYS A 68 27.74 25.53 -47.58
CA LYS A 68 26.57 26.00 -46.79
C LYS A 68 25.97 24.85 -45.96
N GLN A 69 25.69 23.71 -46.60
CA GLN A 69 25.19 22.50 -45.94
C GLN A 69 26.11 22.03 -44.81
N LEU A 70 27.43 22.10 -45.01
CA LEU A 70 28.41 21.77 -43.96
C LEU A 70 28.35 22.73 -42.76
N HIS A 71 28.14 24.03 -42.99
CA HIS A 71 28.03 25.01 -41.92
C HIS A 71 26.72 24.85 -41.13
N GLU A 72 25.60 24.60 -41.82
CA GLU A 72 24.31 24.26 -41.22
C GLU A 72 24.41 23.00 -40.34
N LEU A 73 25.03 21.92 -40.86
CA LEU A 73 25.26 20.69 -40.10
C LEU A 73 26.24 20.87 -38.92
N GLN A 74 27.19 21.79 -39.01
CA GLN A 74 28.03 22.18 -37.85
C GLN A 74 27.20 22.91 -36.79
N GLY A 75 26.28 23.79 -37.20
CA GLY A 75 25.33 24.48 -36.32
C GLY A 75 24.41 23.53 -35.57
N THR A 76 23.76 22.58 -36.26
CA THR A 76 22.91 21.57 -35.62
C THR A 76 23.71 20.64 -34.71
N THR A 77 24.89 20.19 -35.14
CA THR A 77 25.82 19.39 -34.31
C THR A 77 26.23 20.13 -33.03
N ALA A 78 26.44 21.45 -33.09
CA ALA A 78 26.74 22.27 -31.91
C ALA A 78 25.51 22.45 -31.00
N SER A 79 24.31 22.58 -31.56
CA SER A 79 23.06 22.67 -30.79
C SER A 79 22.77 21.39 -30.02
N LEU A 80 22.84 20.23 -30.69
CA LEU A 80 22.64 18.91 -30.08
C LEU A 80 23.65 18.64 -28.95
N LYS A 81 24.91 19.08 -29.10
CA LYS A 81 25.93 19.00 -28.03
C LYS A 81 25.57 19.85 -26.80
N ARG A 82 24.99 21.04 -26.97
CA ARG A 82 24.50 21.85 -25.84
C ARG A 82 23.33 21.19 -25.13
N GLN A 83 22.38 20.63 -25.90
CA GLN A 83 21.26 19.88 -25.33
C GLN A 83 21.71 18.65 -24.53
N LEU A 84 22.76 17.94 -24.98
CA LEU A 84 23.35 16.85 -24.19
C LEU A 84 24.00 17.31 -22.89
N SER A 85 24.63 18.49 -22.85
CA SER A 85 25.13 19.07 -21.59
C SER A 85 23.97 19.29 -20.64
N LEU A 86 22.96 20.06 -21.06
CA LEU A 86 21.80 20.40 -20.21
C LEU A 86 21.09 19.15 -19.68
N LEU A 87 20.83 18.15 -20.53
CA LEU A 87 20.22 16.87 -20.13
C LEU A 87 21.09 16.02 -19.19
N GLN A 88 22.40 16.30 -19.10
CA GLN A 88 23.31 15.66 -18.16
C GLN A 88 23.46 16.48 -16.88
N ASP A 89 23.48 17.80 -16.98
CA ASP A 89 23.46 18.74 -15.85
C ASP A 89 22.16 18.51 -15.03
N GLU A 90 21.00 18.43 -15.69
CA GLU A 90 19.68 18.07 -15.11
C GLU A 90 19.65 16.66 -14.48
N ARG A 91 20.38 15.69 -15.07
CA ARG A 91 20.53 14.35 -14.48
C ARG A 91 21.33 14.41 -13.19
N ASP A 92 22.35 15.26 -13.13
CA ASP A 92 23.28 15.31 -12.02
C ASP A 92 22.78 16.17 -10.85
N THR A 93 21.92 17.16 -11.09
CA THR A 93 21.09 17.74 -10.01
C THR A 93 20.14 16.70 -9.43
N LEU A 94 19.39 15.96 -10.24
CA LEU A 94 18.49 14.90 -9.74
C LEU A 94 19.24 13.78 -8.97
N ASN A 95 20.49 13.49 -9.32
CA ASN A 95 21.33 12.55 -8.57
C ASN A 95 21.75 13.09 -7.20
N MET A 96 21.95 14.41 -7.08
CA MET A 96 22.25 15.09 -5.82
C MET A 96 20.99 15.14 -4.93
N ASP A 97 19.85 15.57 -5.49
CA ASP A 97 18.56 15.63 -4.80
C ASP A 97 18.14 14.26 -4.25
N LEU A 98 18.30 13.19 -5.05
CA LEU A 98 18.07 11.81 -4.60
C LEU A 98 19.03 11.39 -3.47
N GLY A 99 20.27 11.88 -3.46
CA GLY A 99 21.24 11.63 -2.40
C GLY A 99 20.85 12.33 -1.09
N GLU A 100 20.38 13.57 -1.17
CA GLU A 100 19.91 14.36 -0.03
C GLU A 100 18.58 13.81 0.55
N LEU A 101 17.67 13.34 -0.30
CA LEU A 101 16.41 12.73 0.14
C LEU A 101 16.56 11.32 0.72
N LEU A 102 17.52 10.52 0.23
CA LEU A 102 17.67 9.12 0.67
C LEU A 102 18.75 8.91 1.74
N GLY A 103 19.75 9.79 1.85
CA GLY A 103 20.88 9.60 2.78
C GLY A 103 20.50 9.91 4.24
N PRO A 104 20.47 11.19 4.66
CA PRO A 104 20.25 11.59 6.05
C PRO A 104 18.91 11.11 6.60
N VAL A 105 17.85 11.18 5.79
CA VAL A 105 16.49 10.76 6.13
C VAL A 105 16.46 9.27 6.51
N ALA A 106 17.02 8.39 5.66
CA ALA A 106 16.94 6.95 5.88
C ALA A 106 17.90 6.43 6.97
N SER A 107 18.88 7.22 7.41
CA SER A 107 19.63 6.94 8.65
C SER A 107 18.88 7.46 9.89
N GLN A 108 18.48 8.72 9.90
CA GLN A 108 17.90 9.37 11.09
C GLN A 108 16.55 8.73 11.48
N HIS A 109 15.63 8.58 10.51
CA HIS A 109 14.33 7.98 10.81
C HIS A 109 14.45 6.52 11.28
N LYS A 110 15.44 5.73 10.83
CA LYS A 110 15.65 4.36 11.34
C LYS A 110 16.13 4.35 12.79
N GLU A 111 17.05 5.25 13.14
CA GLU A 111 17.56 5.34 14.51
C GLU A 111 16.46 5.81 15.48
N ASP A 112 15.64 6.79 15.06
CA ASP A 112 14.55 7.31 15.88
C ASP A 112 13.31 6.40 15.88
N GLU A 113 13.04 5.66 14.79
CA GLU A 113 12.07 4.56 14.76
C GLU A 113 12.45 3.46 15.76
N ALA A 114 13.72 3.02 15.76
CA ALA A 114 14.20 2.01 16.70
C ALA A 114 14.09 2.47 18.17
N LYS A 115 14.45 3.73 18.46
CA LYS A 115 14.26 4.34 19.80
C LYS A 115 12.78 4.38 20.21
N LEU A 116 11.89 4.79 19.30
CA LEU A 116 10.44 4.84 19.56
C LEU A 116 9.87 3.43 19.79
N GLN A 117 10.26 2.44 18.99
CA GLN A 117 9.82 1.05 19.12
C GLN A 117 10.32 0.42 20.43
N GLN A 118 11.59 0.65 20.81
CA GLN A 118 12.13 0.20 22.09
C GLN A 118 11.36 0.83 23.27
N HIS A 119 11.19 2.15 23.27
CA HIS A 119 10.48 2.85 24.35
C HIS A 119 8.99 2.43 24.44
N ILE A 120 8.35 2.09 23.32
CA ILE A 120 7.00 1.49 23.33
C ILE A 120 7.04 0.11 24.00
N ALA A 121 7.98 -0.76 23.65
CA ALA A 121 8.14 -2.07 24.27
C ALA A 121 8.41 -1.98 25.78
N ASP A 122 9.29 -1.07 26.20
CA ASP A 122 9.62 -0.81 27.60
C ASP A 122 8.38 -0.38 28.40
N THR A 123 7.56 0.54 27.84
CA THR A 123 6.29 0.94 28.47
C THR A 123 5.26 -0.18 28.51
N GLU A 124 5.17 -1.03 27.49
CA GLU A 124 4.26 -2.18 27.49
C GLU A 124 4.70 -3.26 28.50
N GLU A 125 6.00 -3.48 28.72
CA GLU A 125 6.50 -4.35 29.80
C GLU A 125 6.22 -3.75 31.20
N TYR A 126 6.39 -2.44 31.38
CA TYR A 126 6.05 -1.76 32.64
C TYR A 126 4.54 -1.87 32.98
N MET A 127 3.66 -1.65 32.01
CA MET A 127 2.21 -1.87 32.20
C MET A 127 1.86 -3.33 32.51
N ILE A 128 2.60 -4.31 31.97
CA ILE A 128 2.40 -5.73 32.32
C ILE A 128 2.79 -6.02 33.77
N LYS A 129 3.80 -5.33 34.32
CA LYS A 129 4.17 -5.42 35.75
C LYS A 129 3.08 -4.81 36.63
N LEU A 130 2.71 -3.56 36.37
CA LEU A 130 1.62 -2.88 37.09
C LEU A 130 0.30 -3.68 37.06
N ARG A 131 -0.11 -4.23 35.92
CA ARG A 131 -1.34 -5.05 35.81
C ARG A 131 -1.29 -6.33 36.66
N ARG A 132 -0.11 -6.93 36.86
CA ARG A 132 0.07 -8.09 37.75
C ARG A 132 -0.02 -7.68 39.23
N GLU A 133 0.62 -6.58 39.59
CA GLU A 133 0.57 -6.00 40.94
C GLU A 133 -0.86 -5.60 41.32
N ASN A 134 -1.58 -4.93 40.40
CA ASN A 134 -2.99 -4.56 40.57
C ASN A 134 -3.89 -5.80 40.78
N SER A 135 -3.66 -6.88 40.01
CA SER A 135 -4.38 -8.14 40.16
C SER A 135 -4.10 -8.84 41.50
N ALA A 136 -2.84 -8.82 41.96
CA ALA A 136 -2.45 -9.40 43.24
C ALA A 136 -3.04 -8.62 44.43
N ASN A 137 -3.12 -7.29 44.32
CA ASN A 137 -3.70 -6.43 45.34
C ASN A 137 -5.23 -6.60 45.45
N GLU A 138 -5.96 -6.77 44.33
CA GLU A 138 -7.40 -7.11 44.38
C GLU A 138 -7.63 -8.50 44.98
N GLU A 139 -6.79 -9.48 44.65
CA GLU A 139 -6.82 -10.80 45.29
C GLU A 139 -6.62 -10.73 46.81
N LEU A 140 -5.68 -9.90 47.29
CA LEU A 140 -5.43 -9.69 48.72
C LEU A 140 -6.60 -8.96 49.40
N LYS A 141 -7.19 -7.97 48.74
CA LYS A 141 -8.32 -7.18 49.22
C LYS A 141 -9.59 -8.03 49.37
N GLU A 142 -9.91 -8.89 48.42
CA GLU A 142 -11.07 -9.80 48.53
C GLU A 142 -10.82 -10.90 49.58
N LYS A 143 -9.58 -11.41 49.72
CA LYS A 143 -9.20 -12.29 50.85
C LYS A 143 -9.43 -11.59 52.20
N MET A 144 -8.98 -10.34 52.35
CA MET A 144 -9.17 -9.54 53.56
C MET A 144 -10.66 -9.29 53.86
N ARG A 145 -11.47 -9.02 52.83
CA ARG A 145 -12.92 -8.86 52.94
C ARG A 145 -13.61 -10.13 53.48
N ILE A 146 -13.21 -11.31 52.99
CA ILE A 146 -13.72 -12.61 53.47
C ILE A 146 -13.33 -12.81 54.95
N THR A 147 -12.09 -12.50 55.32
CA THR A 147 -11.62 -12.59 56.71
C THR A 147 -12.35 -11.61 57.64
N ILE A 148 -12.64 -10.39 57.20
CA ILE A 148 -13.46 -9.43 57.96
C ILE A 148 -14.86 -9.99 58.21
N ALA A 149 -15.52 -10.54 57.18
CA ALA A 149 -16.86 -11.12 57.32
C ALA A 149 -16.87 -12.31 58.31
N GLN A 150 -15.86 -13.19 58.26
CA GLN A 150 -15.71 -14.30 59.20
C GLN A 150 -15.57 -13.82 60.66
N TYR A 151 -14.79 -12.77 60.91
CA TYR A 151 -14.68 -12.19 62.25
C TYR A 151 -15.95 -11.46 62.69
N GLU A 152 -16.73 -10.89 61.77
CA GLU A 152 -18.03 -10.28 62.06
C GLU A 152 -19.08 -11.34 62.44
N ASP A 153 -19.13 -12.48 61.73
CA ASP A 153 -19.92 -13.66 62.11
C ASP A 153 -19.52 -14.20 63.50
N ASP A 154 -18.21 -14.33 63.77
CA ASP A 154 -17.69 -14.76 65.08
C ASP A 154 -18.12 -13.80 66.20
N VAL A 155 -18.06 -12.48 65.95
CA VAL A 155 -18.50 -11.42 66.88
C VAL A 155 -19.99 -11.52 67.20
N GLU A 156 -20.86 -11.73 66.20
CA GLU A 156 -22.30 -11.96 66.45
C GLU A 156 -22.53 -13.24 67.28
N SER A 157 -21.82 -14.32 66.96
CA SER A 157 -21.92 -15.59 67.70
C SER A 157 -21.51 -15.45 69.17
N MET A 158 -20.48 -14.64 69.45
CA MET A 158 -19.98 -14.36 70.78
C MET A 158 -20.90 -13.40 71.55
N GLY A 159 -21.49 -12.39 70.90
CA GLY A 159 -22.54 -11.55 71.48
C GLY A 159 -23.74 -12.39 71.94
N ALA A 160 -24.26 -13.23 71.04
CA ALA A 160 -25.36 -14.15 71.34
C ALA A 160 -25.01 -15.25 72.37
N ARG A 161 -23.73 -15.42 72.73
CA ARG A 161 -23.26 -16.26 73.84
C ARG A 161 -23.15 -15.46 75.15
N ALA A 162 -22.62 -14.25 75.11
CA ALA A 162 -22.52 -13.34 76.25
C ALA A 162 -23.90 -12.99 76.82
N GLU A 163 -24.90 -12.72 75.96
CA GLU A 163 -26.30 -12.53 76.38
C GLU A 163 -26.84 -13.73 77.16
N LYS A 164 -26.60 -14.96 76.69
CA LYS A 164 -27.04 -16.20 77.34
C LYS A 164 -26.31 -16.48 78.68
N LEU A 165 -25.12 -15.92 78.89
CA LEU A 165 -24.42 -15.95 80.17
C LEU A 165 -24.95 -14.85 81.12
N SER A 166 -25.19 -13.65 80.62
CA SER A 166 -25.80 -12.54 81.36
C SER A 166 -27.21 -12.87 81.86
N GLN A 167 -28.06 -13.47 81.02
CA GLN A 167 -29.37 -13.98 81.41
C GLN A 167 -29.28 -15.03 82.54
N LYS A 168 -28.26 -15.91 82.52
CA LYS A 168 -28.02 -16.89 83.60
C LYS A 168 -27.57 -16.22 84.90
N LEU A 169 -26.71 -15.20 84.84
CA LEU A 169 -26.32 -14.42 86.02
C LEU A 169 -27.54 -13.73 86.65
N ALA A 170 -28.38 -13.09 85.83
CA ALA A 170 -29.62 -12.48 86.29
C ALA A 170 -30.59 -13.52 86.91
N MET A 171 -30.70 -14.73 86.34
CA MET A 171 -31.48 -15.81 86.95
C MET A 171 -30.90 -16.25 88.31
N ILE A 172 -29.58 -16.40 88.43
CA ILE A 172 -28.90 -16.82 89.66
C ILE A 172 -29.06 -15.77 90.78
N GLN A 173 -28.96 -14.49 90.46
CA GLN A 173 -29.13 -13.38 91.41
C GLN A 173 -30.55 -13.30 92.01
N ASN A 174 -31.58 -13.74 91.28
CA ASN A 174 -32.98 -13.64 91.68
C ASN A 174 -33.51 -14.85 92.49
N VAL A 175 -32.65 -15.80 92.91
CA VAL A 175 -33.09 -17.03 93.62
C VAL A 175 -33.34 -16.80 95.12
N PRO A 176 -34.54 -17.08 95.66
CA PRO A 176 -34.81 -16.96 97.10
C PRO A 176 -34.07 -18.02 97.95
N VAL A 177 -33.10 -17.58 98.74
CA VAL A 177 -32.25 -18.43 99.59
C VAL A 177 -32.98 -18.92 100.84
N ARG A 178 -32.82 -20.20 101.21
CA ARG A 178 -33.43 -20.79 102.43
C ARG A 178 -32.45 -21.47 103.40
N THR A 179 -31.21 -21.77 103.01
CA THR A 179 -30.21 -22.41 103.87
C THR A 179 -28.78 -21.98 103.52
N ARG A 180 -27.86 -21.99 104.50
CA ARG A 180 -26.45 -21.60 104.30
C ARG A 180 -25.71 -22.46 103.27
N LYS A 181 -26.08 -23.75 103.12
CA LYS A 181 -25.50 -24.61 102.06
C LYS A 181 -25.93 -24.18 100.66
N GLN A 182 -27.12 -23.61 100.50
CA GLN A 182 -27.58 -23.07 99.21
C GLN A 182 -26.81 -21.80 98.84
N CYS A 183 -26.45 -20.94 99.81
CA CYS A 183 -25.60 -19.77 99.57
C CYS A 183 -24.31 -20.16 98.84
N ASN A 184 -23.51 -21.06 99.44
CA ASN A 184 -22.21 -21.46 98.90
C ASN A 184 -22.29 -22.10 97.50
N VAL A 185 -23.41 -22.77 97.17
CA VAL A 185 -23.61 -23.38 95.83
C VAL A 185 -24.02 -22.34 94.80
N ILE A 186 -24.87 -21.38 95.18
CA ILE A 186 -25.27 -20.22 94.35
C ILE A 186 -24.06 -19.30 94.09
N GLU A 187 -23.25 -19.04 95.12
CA GLU A 187 -22.03 -18.24 95.05
C GLU A 187 -20.97 -18.89 94.14
N ALA A 188 -20.74 -20.21 94.29
CA ALA A 188 -19.85 -20.95 93.39
C ALA A 188 -20.36 -21.01 91.94
N SER A 189 -21.68 -21.05 91.70
CA SER A 189 -22.23 -21.02 90.35
C SER A 189 -22.23 -19.61 89.73
N PHE A 190 -22.43 -18.56 90.53
CA PHE A 190 -22.28 -17.16 90.12
C PHE A 190 -20.86 -16.90 89.63
N ASN A 191 -19.86 -17.15 90.48
CA ASN A 191 -18.45 -16.94 90.17
C ASN A 191 -18.03 -17.72 88.92
N LEU A 192 -18.55 -18.93 88.71
CA LEU A 192 -18.26 -19.75 87.52
C LEU A 192 -18.84 -19.17 86.21
N VAL A 193 -19.99 -18.48 86.26
CA VAL A 193 -20.58 -17.86 85.07
C VAL A 193 -19.96 -16.48 84.81
N GLU A 194 -19.60 -15.73 85.87
CA GLU A 194 -18.83 -14.49 85.79
C GLU A 194 -17.44 -14.73 85.18
N ASP A 195 -16.72 -15.74 85.67
CA ASP A 195 -15.41 -16.18 85.16
C ASP A 195 -15.47 -16.77 83.73
N GLN A 196 -16.66 -17.15 83.23
CA GLN A 196 -16.92 -17.50 81.82
C GLN A 196 -17.27 -16.29 80.95
N LEU A 197 -17.98 -15.31 81.50
CA LEU A 197 -18.31 -14.05 80.81
C LEU A 197 -17.03 -13.26 80.55
N LEU A 198 -16.19 -13.07 81.56
CA LEU A 198 -14.95 -12.30 81.48
C LEU A 198 -13.99 -12.84 80.40
N LYS A 199 -13.84 -14.17 80.30
CA LYS A 199 -13.06 -14.82 79.22
C LYS A 199 -13.71 -14.70 77.84
N SER A 200 -15.03 -14.55 77.78
CA SER A 200 -15.75 -14.29 76.52
C SER A 200 -15.56 -12.84 76.07
N ASP A 201 -15.51 -11.90 77.01
CA ASP A 201 -15.23 -10.48 76.76
C ASP A 201 -13.77 -10.26 76.34
N GLU A 202 -12.80 -10.97 76.94
CA GLU A 202 -11.41 -10.99 76.48
C GLU A 202 -11.30 -11.44 75.01
N GLN A 203 -11.98 -12.54 74.66
CA GLN A 203 -12.02 -13.07 73.28
C GLN A 203 -12.71 -12.09 72.32
N TYR A 204 -13.83 -11.50 72.71
CA TYR A 204 -14.54 -10.49 71.92
C TYR A 204 -13.66 -9.27 71.63
N ASN A 205 -12.93 -8.76 72.64
CA ASN A 205 -12.03 -7.61 72.45
C ASN A 205 -10.83 -7.95 71.55
N GLN A 206 -10.32 -9.18 71.59
CA GLN A 206 -9.28 -9.64 70.67
C GLN A 206 -9.79 -9.67 69.22
N ILE A 207 -10.89 -10.37 68.94
CA ILE A 207 -11.47 -10.45 67.58
C ILE A 207 -11.81 -9.05 67.06
N ARG A 208 -12.32 -8.16 67.92
CA ARG A 208 -12.61 -6.77 67.56
C ARG A 208 -11.36 -5.96 67.21
N HIS A 209 -10.21 -6.25 67.83
CA HIS A 209 -8.93 -5.66 67.44
C HIS A 209 -8.45 -6.22 66.09
N ASP A 210 -8.57 -7.53 65.88
CA ASP A 210 -8.20 -8.19 64.62
C ASP A 210 -9.05 -7.67 63.43
N ILE A 211 -10.35 -7.41 63.64
CA ILE A 211 -11.23 -6.69 62.69
C ILE A 211 -10.69 -5.30 62.35
N THR A 212 -10.23 -4.52 63.34
CA THR A 212 -9.67 -3.18 63.06
C THR A 212 -8.38 -3.26 62.24
N ALA A 213 -7.46 -4.17 62.58
CA ALA A 213 -6.23 -4.36 61.81
C ALA A 213 -6.50 -4.84 60.37
N ALA A 214 -7.49 -5.72 60.19
CA ALA A 214 -7.92 -6.19 58.86
C ALA A 214 -8.54 -5.07 58.02
N LYS A 215 -9.31 -4.16 58.65
CA LYS A 215 -9.91 -3.00 57.97
C LYS A 215 -8.86 -1.96 57.57
N ASP A 216 -7.92 -1.64 58.45
CA ASP A 216 -6.77 -0.77 58.13
C ASP A 216 -5.98 -1.29 56.91
N GLU A 217 -5.72 -2.60 56.84
CA GLU A 217 -4.99 -3.20 55.73
C GLU A 217 -5.82 -3.25 54.43
N ALA A 218 -7.14 -3.46 54.53
CA ALA A 218 -8.05 -3.36 53.38
C ALA A 218 -8.12 -1.93 52.81
N GLU A 219 -7.99 -0.89 53.63
CA GLU A 219 -7.89 0.49 53.17
C GLU A 219 -6.53 0.80 52.50
N ARG A 220 -5.41 0.31 53.06
CA ARG A 220 -4.08 0.41 52.41
C ARG A 220 -4.04 -0.26 51.04
N LEU A 221 -4.65 -1.44 50.93
CA LEU A 221 -4.79 -2.14 49.65
C LEU A 221 -5.66 -1.34 48.67
N ARG A 222 -6.73 -0.68 49.14
CA ARG A 222 -7.54 0.22 48.29
C ARG A 222 -6.71 1.39 47.76
N THR A 223 -5.96 2.10 48.60
CA THR A 223 -5.15 3.24 48.14
C THR A 223 -4.05 2.80 47.16
N ALA A 224 -3.42 1.64 47.39
CA ALA A 224 -2.43 1.08 46.46
C ALA A 224 -3.04 0.69 45.09
N LEU A 225 -4.29 0.24 45.05
CA LEU A 225 -5.03 -0.04 43.81
C LEU A 225 -5.41 1.25 43.06
N GLU A 226 -5.81 2.30 43.78
CA GLU A 226 -6.10 3.61 43.20
C GLU A 226 -4.84 4.27 42.61
N GLU A 227 -3.70 4.20 43.32
CA GLU A 227 -2.40 4.66 42.81
C GLU A 227 -1.92 3.86 41.59
N CYS A 228 -2.01 2.52 41.64
CA CYS A 228 -1.62 1.65 40.51
C CYS A 228 -2.54 1.89 39.28
N GLY A 229 -3.84 2.11 39.49
CA GLY A 229 -4.77 2.50 38.44
C GLY A 229 -4.42 3.84 37.77
N LEU A 230 -3.99 4.83 38.55
CA LEU A 230 -3.52 6.12 38.01
C LEU A 230 -2.22 5.97 37.22
N GLN A 231 -1.26 5.17 37.70
CA GLN A 231 -0.01 4.87 36.98
C GLN A 231 -0.28 4.13 35.65
N LEU A 232 -1.24 3.20 35.64
CA LEU A 232 -1.67 2.52 34.41
C LEU A 232 -2.28 3.49 33.40
N LEU A 233 -3.17 4.39 33.82
CA LEU A 233 -3.76 5.40 32.92
C LEU A 233 -2.70 6.36 32.34
N GLN A 234 -1.68 6.73 33.11
CA GLN A 234 -0.56 7.53 32.64
C GLN A 234 0.27 6.78 31.60
N ALA A 235 0.69 5.55 31.90
CA ALA A 235 1.48 4.72 31.00
C ALA A 235 0.71 4.37 29.70
N GLU A 236 -0.60 4.11 29.78
CA GLU A 236 -1.45 3.91 28.60
C GLU A 236 -1.49 5.16 27.71
N HIS A 237 -1.62 6.36 28.30
CA HIS A 237 -1.61 7.63 27.57
C HIS A 237 -0.26 7.94 26.91
N GLU A 238 0.86 7.73 27.62
CA GLU A 238 2.21 7.91 27.08
C GLU A 238 2.46 6.98 25.90
N ARG A 239 2.17 5.69 26.07
CA ARG A 239 2.27 4.66 25.02
C ARG A 239 1.41 5.00 23.80
N GLU A 240 0.19 5.51 24.01
CA GLU A 240 -0.70 5.95 22.94
C GLU A 240 -0.11 7.13 22.15
N ASN A 241 0.47 8.11 22.86
CA ASN A 241 1.14 9.24 22.23
C ASN A 241 2.42 8.83 21.48
N MET A 242 3.19 7.87 22.00
CA MET A 242 4.37 7.33 21.32
C MET A 242 3.99 6.54 20.06
N LYS A 243 2.89 5.77 20.09
CA LYS A 243 2.34 5.11 18.89
C LYS A 243 1.88 6.12 17.83
N ARG A 244 1.29 7.26 18.23
CA ARG A 244 0.96 8.37 17.30
C ARG A 244 2.22 9.03 16.69
N ARG A 245 3.27 9.26 17.48
CA ARG A 245 4.57 9.77 16.98
C ARG A 245 5.21 8.82 15.97
N HIS A 246 5.23 7.52 16.26
CA HIS A 246 5.73 6.50 15.34
C HIS A 246 4.93 6.46 14.03
N GLN A 247 3.58 6.53 14.09
CA GLN A 247 2.72 6.64 12.90
C GLN A 247 2.96 7.92 12.08
N HIS A 248 3.40 9.02 12.71
CA HIS A 248 3.77 10.26 11.99
C HIS A 248 5.09 10.06 11.23
N SER A 249 6.12 9.56 11.91
CA SER A 249 7.44 9.26 11.30
C SER A 249 7.34 8.26 10.16
N LEU A 250 6.49 7.23 10.27
CA LEU A 250 6.23 6.29 9.17
C LEU A 250 5.65 6.99 7.93
N LYS A 251 4.69 7.91 8.09
CA LYS A 251 4.10 8.67 6.98
C LYS A 251 5.08 9.63 6.33
N GLU A 252 5.96 10.26 7.11
CA GLU A 252 7.05 11.08 6.58
C GLU A 252 7.99 10.21 5.73
N VAL A 253 8.40 9.06 6.24
CA VAL A 253 9.24 8.08 5.50
C VAL A 253 8.55 7.54 4.25
N GLU A 254 7.22 7.40 4.24
CA GLU A 254 6.44 7.06 3.04
C GLU A 254 6.47 8.20 2.01
N GLN A 255 6.24 9.46 2.43
CA GLN A 255 6.32 10.63 1.56
C GLN A 255 7.72 10.82 0.94
N TYR A 256 8.79 10.59 1.72
CA TYR A 256 10.16 10.62 1.19
C TYR A 256 10.41 9.50 0.16
N LYS A 257 9.84 8.31 0.33
CA LYS A 257 9.91 7.23 -0.67
C LYS A 257 9.13 7.58 -1.94
N GLU A 258 7.95 8.19 -1.82
CA GLU A 258 7.15 8.65 -2.97
C GLU A 258 7.86 9.77 -3.76
N ALA A 259 8.46 10.74 -3.07
CA ALA A 259 9.28 11.78 -3.71
C ALA A 259 10.48 11.18 -4.46
N ALA A 260 11.19 10.23 -3.84
CA ALA A 260 12.34 9.57 -4.45
C ALA A 260 11.96 8.68 -5.65
N THR A 261 10.82 7.98 -5.63
CA THR A 261 10.36 7.22 -6.80
C THR A 261 9.91 8.12 -7.94
N GLY A 262 9.32 9.29 -7.65
CA GLY A 262 9.06 10.35 -8.62
C GLY A 262 10.34 10.82 -9.33
N GLN A 263 11.36 11.23 -8.56
CA GLN A 263 12.64 11.67 -9.11
C GLN A 263 13.39 10.57 -9.88
N LEU A 264 13.29 9.30 -9.47
CA LEU A 264 13.82 8.17 -10.25
C LEU A 264 13.10 8.00 -11.59
N GLY A 265 11.79 8.27 -11.64
CA GLY A 265 11.01 8.35 -12.88
C GLY A 265 11.49 9.47 -13.80
N ASP A 266 11.63 10.69 -13.28
CA ASP A 266 12.14 11.84 -14.04
C ASP A 266 13.57 11.60 -14.54
N ARG A 267 14.46 11.06 -13.71
CA ARG A 267 15.82 10.65 -14.12
C ARG A 267 15.78 9.66 -15.28
N ALA A 268 14.85 8.70 -15.30
CA ALA A 268 14.69 7.78 -16.43
C ALA A 268 14.17 8.48 -17.70
N LEU A 269 13.33 9.52 -17.56
CA LEU A 269 12.94 10.39 -18.68
C LEU A 269 14.14 11.21 -19.21
N TYR A 270 15.01 11.74 -18.35
CA TYR A 270 16.23 12.43 -18.78
C TYR A 270 17.25 11.48 -19.43
N ASP A 271 17.49 10.30 -18.87
CA ASP A 271 18.37 9.29 -19.48
C ASP A 271 17.84 8.80 -20.84
N THR A 272 16.51 8.70 -21.03
CA THR A 272 15.93 8.34 -22.34
C THR A 272 15.97 9.49 -23.35
N LYS A 273 15.67 10.73 -22.95
CA LYS A 273 15.89 11.94 -23.77
C LYS A 273 17.35 12.02 -24.24
N ARG A 274 18.32 11.87 -23.31
CA ARG A 274 19.75 11.96 -23.62
C ARG A 274 20.17 10.90 -24.65
N ARG A 275 19.72 9.64 -24.50
CA ARG A 275 19.96 8.55 -25.47
C ARG A 275 19.37 8.81 -26.86
N LEU A 276 18.32 9.62 -27.00
CA LEU A 276 17.76 10.02 -28.30
C LEU A 276 18.65 11.10 -28.94
N VAL A 277 18.98 12.16 -28.20
CA VAL A 277 19.86 13.23 -28.68
C VAL A 277 21.28 12.71 -28.98
N GLU A 278 21.78 11.72 -28.23
CA GLU A 278 23.03 11.00 -28.52
C GLU A 278 23.01 10.31 -29.91
N LYS A 279 21.88 9.68 -30.28
CA LYS A 279 21.70 9.04 -31.60
C LYS A 279 21.57 10.06 -32.72
N GLU A 280 20.81 11.13 -32.50
CA GLU A 280 20.66 12.23 -33.46
C GLU A 280 21.99 12.94 -33.72
N LEU A 281 22.74 13.24 -32.66
CA LEU A 281 24.08 13.81 -32.74
C LEU A 281 25.04 12.90 -33.51
N LYS A 282 25.01 11.58 -33.26
CA LYS A 282 25.82 10.62 -34.02
C LYS A 282 25.44 10.60 -35.50
N SER A 283 24.14 10.58 -35.82
CA SER A 283 23.64 10.66 -37.20
C SER A 283 24.11 11.94 -37.90
N CYS A 284 24.04 13.09 -37.22
CA CYS A 284 24.54 14.36 -37.74
C CYS A 284 26.06 14.36 -37.96
N GLN A 285 26.85 13.73 -37.08
CA GLN A 285 28.30 13.57 -37.24
C GLN A 285 28.66 12.61 -38.40
N ASP A 286 27.95 11.51 -38.55
CA ASP A 286 28.12 10.58 -39.67
C ASP A 286 27.74 11.23 -41.01
N LEU A 287 26.73 12.11 -41.03
CA LEU A 287 26.39 12.92 -42.21
C LEU A 287 27.43 14.01 -42.49
N LEU A 288 27.89 14.72 -41.45
CA LEU A 288 28.92 15.76 -41.56
C LEU A 288 30.23 15.20 -42.13
N THR A 289 30.68 14.03 -41.66
CA THR A 289 31.90 13.38 -42.19
C THR A 289 31.74 12.88 -43.62
N ARG A 290 30.53 12.47 -44.05
CA ARG A 290 30.24 12.19 -45.48
C ARG A 290 30.32 13.47 -46.32
N LYS A 291 29.67 14.56 -45.86
CA LYS A 291 29.69 15.86 -46.56
C LYS A 291 31.07 16.50 -46.65
N LEU A 292 31.94 16.31 -45.64
CA LEU A 292 33.35 16.72 -45.72
C LEU A 292 34.08 15.97 -46.83
N ARG A 293 33.91 14.64 -46.93
CA ARG A 293 34.50 13.81 -47.99
C ARG A 293 33.94 14.14 -49.38
N GLU A 294 32.67 14.54 -49.49
CA GLU A 294 32.09 15.04 -50.75
C GLU A 294 32.72 16.38 -51.16
N LYS A 295 32.83 17.34 -50.23
CA LYS A 295 33.52 18.62 -50.45
C LYS A 295 34.98 18.43 -50.88
N GLU A 296 35.73 17.53 -50.22
CA GLU A 296 37.11 17.21 -50.59
C GLU A 296 37.24 16.63 -52.01
N LYS A 297 36.26 15.83 -52.47
CA LYS A 297 36.25 15.31 -53.85
C LYS A 297 35.98 16.44 -54.85
N LEU A 298 34.95 17.26 -54.61
CA LEU A 298 34.64 18.41 -55.46
C LEU A 298 35.85 19.36 -55.57
N GLN A 299 36.50 19.66 -54.45
CA GLN A 299 37.70 20.52 -54.43
C GLN A 299 38.92 19.89 -55.14
N LYS A 300 39.05 18.56 -55.15
CA LYS A 300 40.07 17.86 -55.95
C LYS A 300 39.74 17.89 -57.44
N HIS A 301 38.48 17.74 -57.82
CA HIS A 301 38.05 17.83 -59.22
C HIS A 301 38.15 19.25 -59.78
N LEU A 302 37.82 20.27 -58.98
CA LEU A 302 38.01 21.68 -59.36
C LEU A 302 39.47 21.97 -59.69
N ARG A 303 40.41 21.59 -58.81
CA ARG A 303 41.87 21.68 -59.07
C ARG A 303 42.34 20.90 -60.29
N GLN A 304 41.66 19.81 -60.64
CA GLN A 304 41.92 19.04 -61.87
C GLN A 304 41.30 19.66 -63.13
N SER A 305 40.45 20.69 -63.00
CA SER A 305 40.00 21.57 -64.09
C SER A 305 40.96 22.75 -64.23
N GLU A 306 41.16 23.49 -63.14
CA GLU A 306 42.08 24.64 -63.02
C GLU A 306 43.44 24.33 -63.69
N THR A 307 44.10 23.24 -63.27
CA THR A 307 45.42 22.85 -63.79
C THR A 307 45.44 22.32 -65.23
N LYS A 308 44.29 21.99 -65.84
CA LYS A 308 44.19 21.69 -67.28
C LYS A 308 44.02 22.96 -68.10
N GLU A 309 43.23 23.91 -67.59
CA GLU A 309 43.01 25.21 -68.22
C GLU A 309 44.31 26.04 -68.21
N GLU A 310 45.08 26.00 -67.12
CA GLU A 310 46.46 26.55 -67.07
C GLU A 310 47.36 25.94 -68.16
N GLN A 311 47.33 24.61 -68.34
CA GLN A 311 48.11 23.93 -69.39
C GLN A 311 47.66 24.31 -70.81
N LEU A 312 46.35 24.47 -71.04
CA LEU A 312 45.82 24.97 -72.31
C LEU A 312 46.24 26.42 -72.56
N GLY A 313 46.18 27.29 -71.55
CA GLY A 313 46.65 28.67 -71.64
C GLY A 313 48.15 28.77 -71.95
N GLY A 314 48.97 27.92 -71.32
CA GLY A 314 50.38 27.77 -71.61
C GLY A 314 50.66 27.34 -73.05
N LEU A 315 49.92 26.36 -73.58
CA LEU A 315 50.06 25.92 -74.98
C LEU A 315 49.55 26.98 -75.97
N CYS A 316 48.43 27.64 -75.68
CA CYS A 316 47.89 28.73 -76.50
C CYS A 316 48.89 29.90 -76.62
N THR A 317 49.49 30.33 -75.51
CA THR A 317 50.50 31.40 -75.50
C THR A 317 51.81 30.98 -76.17
N GLN A 318 52.21 29.72 -76.07
CA GLN A 318 53.31 29.17 -76.87
C GLN A 318 52.99 29.21 -78.37
N LEU A 319 51.78 28.81 -78.78
CA LEU A 319 51.37 28.85 -80.19
C LEU A 319 51.31 30.29 -80.74
N THR A 320 50.79 31.28 -79.99
CA THR A 320 50.79 32.68 -80.46
C THR A 320 52.21 33.22 -80.61
N ASN A 321 53.10 32.91 -79.66
CA ASN A 321 54.50 33.34 -79.71
C ASN A 321 55.27 32.67 -80.86
N MET A 322 54.95 31.42 -81.19
CA MET A 322 55.53 30.71 -82.34
C MET A 322 54.99 31.23 -83.68
N LYS A 323 53.68 31.46 -83.80
CA LYS A 323 53.07 32.08 -84.99
C LYS A 323 53.63 33.48 -85.26
N ALA A 324 53.83 34.29 -84.23
CA ALA A 324 54.43 35.62 -84.35
C ALA A 324 55.88 35.57 -84.88
N LYS A 325 56.69 34.59 -84.46
CA LYS A 325 58.04 34.36 -85.02
C LYS A 325 57.99 33.95 -86.48
N VAL A 326 57.13 32.98 -86.82
CA VAL A 326 56.93 32.53 -88.20
C VAL A 326 56.49 33.69 -89.10
N HIS A 327 55.59 34.56 -88.65
CA HIS A 327 55.18 35.74 -89.43
C HIS A 327 56.33 36.74 -89.61
N ALA A 328 57.14 37.01 -88.58
CA ALA A 328 58.29 37.90 -88.67
C ALA A 328 59.40 37.37 -89.61
N GLU A 329 59.60 36.05 -89.66
CA GLU A 329 60.54 35.42 -90.60
C GLU A 329 59.97 35.39 -92.04
N ILE A 330 58.68 35.10 -92.21
CA ILE A 330 57.98 35.18 -93.52
C ILE A 330 57.99 36.61 -94.08
N GLU A 331 57.78 37.65 -93.26
CA GLU A 331 57.88 39.06 -93.71
C GLU A 331 59.30 39.46 -94.14
N ALA A 332 60.33 38.76 -93.67
CA ALA A 332 61.72 38.93 -94.11
C ALA A 332 62.01 38.16 -95.42
N GLU A 333 61.40 36.99 -95.60
CA GLU A 333 61.55 36.14 -96.80
C GLU A 333 60.71 36.64 -97.99
N GLN A 334 59.53 37.21 -97.75
CA GLN A 334 58.66 37.82 -98.78
C GLN A 334 59.29 39.01 -99.53
N LYS A 335 60.43 39.54 -99.06
CA LYS A 335 61.24 40.55 -99.76
C LYS A 335 62.36 39.97 -100.63
N ARG A 336 62.47 38.64 -100.75
CA ARG A 336 63.61 37.95 -101.40
C ARG A 336 63.25 36.88 -102.43
N ALA A 337 62.01 36.42 -102.52
CA ALA A 337 61.61 35.35 -103.43
C ALA A 337 60.40 35.70 -104.31
N ILE A 338 60.68 36.13 -105.54
CA ILE A 338 59.81 35.89 -106.70
C ILE A 338 60.68 35.10 -107.70
N GLU A 339 60.66 33.76 -107.61
CA GLU A 339 61.04 32.78 -108.66
C GLU A 339 61.07 31.31 -108.12
N ILE A 340 59.93 30.60 -108.20
CA ILE A 340 59.69 29.17 -108.60
C ILE A 340 60.66 28.04 -108.11
N GLY A 341 60.26 26.85 -107.61
CA GLY A 341 58.92 26.29 -107.29
C GLY A 341 58.75 24.73 -107.45
N GLU A 342 58.76 23.98 -106.34
CA GLU A 342 58.11 22.64 -106.06
C GLU A 342 58.55 21.35 -106.84
N SER A 343 58.20 20.07 -106.53
CA SER A 343 57.09 19.45 -105.74
C SER A 343 57.26 17.93 -105.34
N THR A 344 56.74 17.49 -104.16
CA THR A 344 55.97 16.21 -103.84
C THR A 344 56.57 14.78 -104.09
N ASP A 345 56.13 13.60 -103.60
CA ASP A 345 55.26 12.99 -102.53
C ASP A 345 55.33 11.42 -102.68
N LYS A 346 54.54 10.49 -102.07
CA LYS A 346 54.14 10.10 -100.67
C LYS A 346 53.42 8.71 -100.77
N GLN A 347 53.72 7.66 -99.97
CA GLN A 347 52.74 6.55 -99.75
C GLN A 347 52.94 5.59 -98.55
N ALA A 348 51.82 5.03 -98.08
CA ALA A 348 51.59 3.85 -97.21
C ALA A 348 50.18 3.28 -97.61
N VAL A 349 49.62 2.13 -97.20
CA VAL A 349 49.46 1.42 -95.90
C VAL A 349 48.96 -0.01 -96.23
N ASP A 350 49.22 -1.04 -95.41
CA ASP A 350 48.23 -2.12 -95.11
C ASP A 350 48.70 -3.11 -94.03
N ASN A 351 47.94 -3.26 -92.92
CA ASN A 351 47.90 -4.40 -91.98
C ASN A 351 47.06 -4.07 -90.72
N ALA A 352 45.73 -4.30 -90.74
CA ALA A 352 44.86 -3.96 -89.59
C ALA A 352 43.66 -4.90 -89.31
N SER A 353 43.49 -5.97 -90.09
CA SER A 353 42.23 -6.75 -90.11
C SER A 353 42.15 -7.88 -89.07
N ASN A 354 43.24 -8.66 -88.89
CA ASN A 354 43.14 -9.98 -88.24
C ASN A 354 43.06 -9.98 -86.70
N ASP A 355 43.54 -8.95 -86.01
CA ASP A 355 43.58 -8.95 -84.53
C ASP A 355 42.24 -8.58 -83.88
N ARG A 356 41.39 -7.83 -84.60
CA ARG A 356 40.05 -7.42 -84.13
C ARG A 356 39.18 -8.64 -83.78
N ILE A 357 39.16 -9.64 -84.67
CA ILE A 357 38.35 -10.86 -84.56
C ILE A 357 38.78 -11.72 -83.35
N LYS A 358 40.08 -11.75 -83.02
CA LYS A 358 40.59 -12.45 -81.82
C LYS A 358 40.19 -11.73 -80.53
N ALA A 359 40.26 -10.40 -80.52
CA ALA A 359 39.88 -9.59 -79.35
C ALA A 359 38.39 -9.74 -78.99
N GLU A 360 37.51 -9.81 -79.99
CA GLU A 360 36.06 -9.96 -79.78
C GLU A 360 35.68 -11.28 -79.12
N ARG A 361 36.26 -12.41 -79.57
CA ARG A 361 36.01 -13.73 -78.95
C ARG A 361 36.48 -13.78 -77.49
N MET A 362 37.59 -13.12 -77.17
CA MET A 362 38.08 -13.01 -75.78
C MET A 362 37.17 -12.11 -74.92
N ARG A 363 36.61 -11.03 -75.47
CA ARG A 363 35.64 -10.16 -74.78
C ARG A 363 34.37 -10.92 -74.41
N ALA A 364 33.76 -11.62 -75.37
CA ALA A 364 32.54 -12.40 -75.13
C ALA A 364 32.74 -13.51 -74.07
N GLN A 365 33.90 -14.17 -74.05
CA GLN A 365 34.20 -15.18 -73.02
C GLN A 365 34.47 -14.56 -71.64
N ALA A 366 34.97 -13.32 -71.57
CA ALA A 366 35.13 -12.59 -70.30
C ALA A 366 33.79 -12.07 -69.76
N GLU A 367 32.88 -11.66 -70.65
CA GLU A 367 31.52 -11.22 -70.34
C GLU A 367 30.69 -12.35 -69.73
N ALA A 368 30.59 -13.50 -70.42
CA ALA A 368 29.89 -14.68 -69.90
C ALA A 368 30.46 -15.24 -68.57
N LYS A 369 31.71 -14.90 -68.21
CA LYS A 369 32.28 -15.20 -66.88
C LYS A 369 31.83 -14.18 -65.82
N ARG A 370 31.71 -12.90 -66.17
CA ARG A 370 31.17 -11.84 -65.29
C ARG A 370 29.71 -12.11 -64.94
N ASP A 371 28.89 -12.50 -65.91
CA ASP A 371 27.47 -12.78 -65.68
C ASP A 371 27.27 -13.96 -64.72
N ARG A 372 28.05 -15.03 -64.89
CA ARG A 372 28.04 -16.17 -63.95
C ARG A 372 28.50 -15.77 -62.55
N ALA A 373 29.55 -14.95 -62.44
CA ALA A 373 30.01 -14.44 -61.14
C ALA A 373 28.96 -13.52 -60.48
N ARG A 374 28.27 -12.70 -61.27
CA ARG A 374 27.17 -11.83 -60.83
C ARG A 374 25.99 -12.64 -60.29
N VAL A 375 25.52 -13.66 -61.01
CA VAL A 375 24.41 -14.52 -60.55
C VAL A 375 24.76 -15.28 -59.28
N ILE A 376 26.03 -15.69 -59.10
CA ILE A 376 26.50 -16.29 -57.84
C ILE A 376 26.50 -15.26 -56.71
N ALA A 377 26.97 -14.03 -56.94
CA ALA A 377 26.93 -12.97 -55.94
C ALA A 377 25.50 -12.59 -55.53
N GLU A 378 24.58 -12.43 -56.50
CA GLU A 378 23.16 -12.15 -56.26
C GLU A 378 22.49 -13.28 -55.44
N ARG A 379 22.83 -14.55 -55.71
CA ARG A 379 22.41 -15.71 -54.90
C ARG A 379 22.98 -15.64 -53.48
N ASP A 380 24.27 -15.35 -53.33
CA ASP A 380 24.94 -15.40 -52.04
C ASP A 380 24.52 -14.22 -51.13
N ASP A 381 24.18 -13.07 -51.70
CA ASP A 381 23.53 -11.97 -50.99
C ASP A 381 22.08 -12.30 -50.62
N LEU A 382 21.32 -12.98 -51.48
CA LEU A 382 19.99 -13.50 -51.12
C LEU A 382 20.09 -14.46 -49.91
N ILE A 383 21.06 -15.39 -49.90
CA ILE A 383 21.29 -16.32 -48.78
C ILE A 383 21.64 -15.56 -47.49
N LYS A 384 22.46 -14.49 -47.55
CA LYS A 384 22.75 -13.64 -46.38
C LYS A 384 21.48 -12.99 -45.84
N THR A 385 20.63 -12.41 -46.69
CA THR A 385 19.37 -11.78 -46.25
C THR A 385 18.37 -12.78 -45.68
N LEU A 386 18.27 -13.98 -46.26
CA LEU A 386 17.42 -15.06 -45.75
C LEU A 386 17.91 -15.54 -44.37
N ASN A 387 19.22 -15.73 -44.20
CA ASN A 387 19.81 -16.12 -42.92
C ASN A 387 19.61 -15.05 -41.85
N ALA A 388 19.79 -13.76 -42.17
CA ALA A 388 19.52 -12.65 -41.25
C ALA A 388 18.06 -12.66 -40.79
N ARG A 389 17.11 -12.75 -41.72
CA ARG A 389 15.67 -12.83 -41.43
C ARG A 389 15.28 -14.08 -40.63
N SER A 390 16.01 -15.19 -40.79
CA SER A 390 15.83 -16.39 -39.98
C SER A 390 16.28 -16.18 -38.52
N HIS A 391 17.37 -15.45 -38.29
CA HIS A 391 17.83 -15.09 -36.94
C HIS A 391 16.87 -14.09 -36.28
N GLU A 392 16.41 -13.06 -37.03
CA GLU A 392 15.34 -12.15 -36.59
C GLU A 392 14.11 -12.93 -36.12
N LEU A 393 13.64 -13.90 -36.92
CA LEU A 393 12.50 -14.74 -36.58
C LEU A 393 12.72 -15.60 -35.32
N SER A 394 13.94 -16.14 -35.11
CA SER A 394 14.28 -16.83 -33.85
C SER A 394 14.16 -15.90 -32.65
N THR A 395 14.79 -14.71 -32.71
CA THR A 395 14.71 -13.73 -31.62
C THR A 395 13.29 -13.23 -31.35
N HIS A 396 12.43 -13.17 -32.37
CA HIS A 396 11.01 -12.88 -32.20
C HIS A 396 10.25 -14.01 -31.47
N TYR A 397 10.51 -15.29 -31.80
CA TYR A 397 9.91 -16.40 -31.07
C TYR A 397 10.43 -16.53 -29.63
N GLU A 398 11.72 -16.29 -29.40
CA GLU A 398 12.32 -16.24 -28.06
C GLU A 398 11.69 -15.13 -27.21
N MET A 399 11.56 -13.92 -27.78
CA MET A 399 10.88 -12.79 -27.12
C MET A 399 9.39 -13.10 -26.87
N GLN A 400 8.69 -13.68 -27.83
CA GLN A 400 7.28 -14.10 -27.67
C GLN A 400 7.13 -15.16 -26.58
N HIS A 401 8.06 -16.11 -26.46
CA HIS A 401 8.07 -17.11 -25.39
C HIS A 401 8.33 -16.45 -24.01
N MET A 402 9.30 -15.54 -23.91
CA MET A 402 9.55 -14.81 -22.65
C MET A 402 8.33 -13.99 -22.23
N GLN A 403 7.71 -13.25 -23.15
CA GLN A 403 6.46 -12.52 -22.91
C GLN A 403 5.32 -13.47 -22.50
N SER A 404 5.19 -14.62 -23.14
CA SER A 404 4.18 -15.65 -22.81
C SER A 404 4.44 -16.38 -21.49
N SER A 405 5.65 -16.30 -20.93
CA SER A 405 5.94 -16.73 -19.56
C SER A 405 5.55 -15.63 -18.58
N MET A 406 6.06 -14.41 -18.79
CA MET A 406 5.79 -13.25 -17.93
C MET A 406 4.29 -12.98 -17.79
N LEU A 407 3.49 -13.16 -18.85
CA LEU A 407 2.04 -13.03 -18.79
C LEU A 407 1.40 -14.08 -17.85
N LYS A 408 1.86 -15.34 -17.87
CA LYS A 408 1.37 -16.37 -16.94
C LYS A 408 1.79 -16.10 -15.50
N ASP A 409 3.02 -15.63 -15.30
CA ASP A 409 3.54 -15.25 -13.98
C ASP A 409 2.70 -14.09 -13.39
N ILE A 410 2.32 -13.13 -14.24
CA ILE A 410 1.39 -12.03 -13.91
C ILE A 410 -0.04 -12.55 -13.66
N GLU A 411 -0.57 -13.46 -14.49
CA GLU A 411 -1.89 -14.07 -14.30
C GLU A 411 -2.00 -14.81 -12.95
N VAL A 412 -0.97 -15.55 -12.56
CA VAL A 412 -0.90 -16.24 -11.25
C VAL A 412 -0.81 -15.23 -10.11
N ALA A 413 -0.02 -14.15 -10.26
CA ALA A 413 0.06 -13.09 -9.25
C ALA A 413 -1.29 -12.34 -9.08
N ILE A 414 -2.01 -12.08 -10.18
CA ILE A 414 -3.35 -11.50 -10.16
C ILE A 414 -4.32 -12.44 -9.44
N GLN A 415 -4.34 -13.75 -9.77
CA GLN A 415 -5.20 -14.72 -9.11
C GLN A 415 -4.96 -14.77 -7.58
N ALA A 416 -3.70 -14.81 -7.13
CA ALA A 416 -3.36 -14.76 -5.72
C ALA A 416 -3.82 -13.46 -5.04
N SER A 417 -3.73 -12.31 -5.74
CA SER A 417 -4.26 -11.03 -5.25
C SER A 417 -5.79 -11.01 -5.15
N GLU A 418 -6.49 -11.65 -6.09
CA GLU A 418 -7.95 -11.78 -6.04
C GLU A 418 -8.39 -12.66 -4.87
N GLU A 419 -7.69 -13.75 -4.59
CA GLU A 419 -7.97 -14.62 -3.44
C GLU A 419 -7.76 -13.87 -2.13
N ASN A 420 -6.66 -13.14 -1.98
CA ASN A 420 -6.43 -12.26 -0.82
C ASN A 420 -7.55 -11.21 -0.66
N LEU A 421 -8.01 -10.59 -1.75
CA LEU A 421 -9.16 -9.68 -1.73
C LEU A 421 -10.48 -10.39 -1.37
N ARG A 422 -10.67 -11.66 -1.72
CA ARG A 422 -11.84 -12.46 -1.30
C ARG A 422 -11.80 -12.77 0.19
N PHE A 423 -10.63 -13.12 0.75
CA PHE A 423 -10.46 -13.34 2.19
C PHE A 423 -10.73 -12.07 2.99
N LEU A 424 -10.10 -10.94 2.64
CA LEU A 424 -10.33 -9.64 3.31
C LEU A 424 -11.80 -9.19 3.23
N ARG A 425 -12.49 -9.45 2.12
CA ARG A 425 -13.94 -9.19 1.99
C ARG A 425 -14.80 -10.11 2.85
N LEU A 426 -14.35 -11.32 3.17
CA LEU A 426 -15.06 -12.24 4.08
C LEU A 426 -14.87 -11.81 5.53
N GLU A 427 -13.64 -11.51 5.93
CA GLU A 427 -13.29 -10.99 7.26
C GLU A 427 -14.02 -9.67 7.55
N SER A 428 -14.02 -8.73 6.60
CA SER A 428 -14.78 -7.47 6.70
C SER A 428 -16.28 -7.72 6.96
N LYS A 429 -16.90 -8.70 6.28
CA LYS A 429 -18.30 -9.09 6.53
C LYS A 429 -18.50 -9.70 7.92
N GLN A 430 -17.57 -10.53 8.39
CA GLN A 430 -17.62 -11.10 9.75
C GLN A 430 -17.53 -10.00 10.81
N LEU A 431 -16.59 -9.06 10.67
CA LEU A 431 -16.44 -7.91 11.57
C LEU A 431 -17.69 -7.01 11.59
N VAL A 432 -18.31 -6.73 10.44
CA VAL A 432 -19.59 -6.01 10.36
C VAL A 432 -20.71 -6.78 11.08
N GLY A 433 -20.76 -8.11 10.94
CA GLY A 433 -21.68 -8.98 11.68
C GLY A 433 -21.48 -8.93 13.20
N HIS A 434 -20.22 -8.96 13.67
CA HIS A 434 -19.88 -8.80 15.08
C HIS A 434 -20.28 -7.42 15.61
N ILE A 435 -20.05 -6.34 14.86
CA ILE A 435 -20.48 -4.98 15.22
C ILE A 435 -22.01 -4.91 15.34
N ALA A 436 -22.76 -5.51 14.42
CA ALA A 436 -24.23 -5.55 14.49
C ALA A 436 -24.72 -6.33 15.72
N ALA A 437 -24.11 -7.47 16.03
CA ALA A 437 -24.43 -8.26 17.23
C ALA A 437 -24.09 -7.52 18.54
N LEU A 438 -22.98 -6.77 18.57
CA LEU A 438 -22.61 -5.94 19.72
C LEU A 438 -23.55 -4.75 19.91
N LYS A 439 -23.99 -4.09 18.83
CA LYS A 439 -25.02 -3.03 18.89
C LYS A 439 -26.32 -3.56 19.49
N LYS A 440 -26.84 -4.71 19.01
CA LYS A 440 -28.05 -5.32 19.59
C LYS A 440 -27.92 -5.64 21.09
N LYS A 441 -26.71 -5.95 21.57
CA LYS A 441 -26.43 -6.11 23.01
C LYS A 441 -26.40 -4.76 23.75
N GLN A 442 -25.84 -3.71 23.14
CA GLN A 442 -25.86 -2.36 23.67
C GLN A 442 -27.29 -1.83 23.80
N ASP A 443 -28.14 -2.04 22.79
CA ASP A 443 -29.56 -1.66 22.82
C ASP A 443 -30.27 -2.35 24.00
N SER A 444 -30.06 -3.67 24.18
CA SER A 444 -30.62 -4.41 25.33
C SER A 444 -30.02 -4.02 26.70
N LYS A 445 -28.82 -3.44 26.73
CA LYS A 445 -28.25 -2.88 27.96
C LYS A 445 -28.96 -1.57 28.33
N GLN A 446 -29.25 -0.73 27.35
CA GLN A 446 -29.96 0.53 27.58
C GLN A 446 -31.38 0.30 28.12
N THR A 447 -32.13 -0.66 27.58
CA THR A 447 -33.46 -1.01 28.13
C THR A 447 -33.39 -1.55 29.56
N LEU A 448 -32.36 -2.32 29.90
CA LEU A 448 -32.15 -2.81 31.27
C LEU A 448 -31.73 -1.68 32.24
N GLU A 449 -31.01 -0.66 31.75
CA GLU A 449 -30.67 0.53 32.54
C GLU A 449 -31.91 1.43 32.76
N GLU A 450 -32.79 1.56 31.76
CA GLU A 450 -34.10 2.22 31.90
C GLU A 450 -35.02 1.49 32.90
N GLU A 451 -35.11 0.15 32.80
CA GLU A 451 -35.84 -0.68 33.77
C GLU A 451 -35.26 -0.55 35.18
N LEU A 452 -33.93 -0.52 35.34
CA LEU A 452 -33.28 -0.35 36.64
C LEU A 452 -33.62 1.00 37.28
N VAL A 453 -33.58 2.09 36.51
CA VAL A 453 -33.95 3.43 37.00
C VAL A 453 -35.43 3.47 37.41
N SER A 454 -36.33 2.94 36.59
CA SER A 454 -37.77 2.86 36.92
C SER A 454 -38.04 2.06 38.21
N ASN A 455 -37.33 0.95 38.42
CA ASN A 455 -37.42 0.17 39.66
C ASN A 455 -36.84 0.92 40.89
N GLN A 456 -35.78 1.70 40.72
CA GLN A 456 -35.24 2.56 41.78
C GLN A 456 -36.20 3.69 42.16
N GLU A 457 -36.86 4.32 41.18
CA GLU A 457 -37.91 5.32 41.42
C GLU A 457 -39.12 4.73 42.16
N ALA A 458 -39.59 3.54 41.74
CA ALA A 458 -40.68 2.82 42.39
C ALA A 458 -40.32 2.42 43.84
N LEU A 459 -39.10 1.94 44.07
CA LEU A 459 -38.60 1.63 45.43
C LEU A 459 -38.56 2.88 46.31
N ALA A 460 -38.07 4.00 45.80
CA ALA A 460 -38.05 5.27 46.52
C ALA A 460 -39.48 5.80 46.82
N GLU A 461 -40.45 5.55 45.93
CA GLU A 461 -41.85 5.87 46.19
C GLU A 461 -42.46 4.98 47.29
N VAL A 462 -42.13 3.68 47.31
CA VAL A 462 -42.53 2.75 48.38
C VAL A 462 -41.89 3.14 49.72
N GLN A 463 -40.60 3.46 49.75
CA GLN A 463 -39.92 3.93 50.97
C GLN A 463 -40.58 5.21 51.53
N ARG A 464 -40.89 6.20 50.68
CA ARG A 464 -41.66 7.40 51.08
C ARG A 464 -43.05 7.07 51.62
N LYS A 465 -43.73 6.05 51.08
CA LYS A 465 -45.03 5.56 51.58
C LYS A 465 -44.89 4.90 52.96
N VAL A 466 -43.85 4.09 53.16
CA VAL A 466 -43.53 3.47 54.47
C VAL A 466 -43.22 4.56 55.51
N GLU A 467 -42.28 5.47 55.24
CA GLU A 467 -41.98 6.60 56.14
C GLU A 467 -43.24 7.42 56.49
N ALA A 468 -44.12 7.68 55.51
CA ALA A 468 -45.34 8.44 55.72
C ALA A 468 -46.37 7.67 56.56
N LEU A 469 -46.36 6.34 56.55
CA LEU A 469 -47.17 5.49 57.43
C LEU A 469 -46.56 5.42 58.82
N GLU A 470 -45.23 5.26 58.95
CA GLU A 470 -44.51 5.29 60.22
C GLU A 470 -44.68 6.63 60.95
N LYS A 471 -44.60 7.75 60.24
CA LYS A 471 -44.87 9.10 60.77
C LYS A 471 -46.32 9.27 61.20
N LYS A 472 -47.28 8.63 60.52
CA LYS A 472 -48.70 8.59 60.95
C LYS A 472 -48.94 7.67 62.14
N LEU A 473 -48.19 6.58 62.27
CA LEU A 473 -48.26 5.64 63.39
C LEU A 473 -47.63 6.23 64.66
N THR A 474 -46.46 6.85 64.55
CA THR A 474 -45.72 7.46 65.67
C THR A 474 -46.32 8.78 66.15
N SER A 475 -47.10 9.47 65.32
CA SER A 475 -47.77 10.73 65.67
C SER A 475 -48.76 10.59 66.83
N PRO A 476 -48.54 11.29 67.97
CA PRO A 476 -49.52 11.38 69.05
C PRO A 476 -50.76 12.23 68.71
N ALA A 477 -50.92 12.73 67.48
CA ALA A 477 -52.13 13.45 67.09
C ALA A 477 -53.29 12.53 66.67
N VAL A 478 -53.03 11.23 66.45
CA VAL A 478 -54.04 10.28 65.96
C VAL A 478 -54.83 9.68 67.13
N ALA A 479 -55.91 10.35 67.52
CA ALA A 479 -56.81 9.95 68.62
C ALA A 479 -57.45 8.55 68.49
N SER A 480 -57.31 7.88 67.34
CA SER A 480 -57.70 6.48 67.14
C SER A 480 -56.69 5.47 67.70
N ARG A 481 -55.44 5.88 67.97
CA ARG A 481 -54.32 4.98 68.31
C ARG A 481 -53.93 5.02 69.80
N TRP A 482 -54.09 6.17 70.44
CA TRP A 482 -53.98 6.33 71.90
C TRP A 482 -55.35 6.69 72.45
N ARG A 483 -55.67 6.23 73.66
CA ARG A 483 -56.89 6.59 74.38
C ARG A 483 -56.50 7.38 75.60
N GLU A 484 -56.99 8.60 75.71
CA GLU A 484 -56.92 9.37 76.95
C GLU A 484 -57.64 8.59 78.06
N MET A 485 -56.87 8.10 79.02
CA MET A 485 -57.40 7.50 80.24
C MET A 485 -58.06 8.63 81.05
N GLN A 486 -59.38 8.55 81.27
CA GLN A 486 -60.05 9.55 82.10
C GLN A 486 -59.56 9.44 83.53
N ASP A 487 -59.30 10.58 84.17
CA ASP A 487 -58.90 10.70 85.58
C ASP A 487 -60.05 10.28 86.53
N LYS A 488 -60.24 8.97 86.64
CA LYS A 488 -61.07 8.30 87.62
C LYS A 488 -60.18 7.32 88.35
N GLU A 489 -60.15 7.42 89.68
CA GLU A 489 -59.51 6.43 90.54
C GLU A 489 -60.32 5.14 90.45
N GLU A 490 -59.96 4.28 89.50
CA GLU A 490 -60.55 2.96 89.37
C GLU A 490 -59.97 2.04 90.44
N ASP A 491 -60.85 1.46 91.24
CA ASP A 491 -60.54 0.51 92.32
C ASP A 491 -59.60 -0.61 91.79
N PRO A 492 -58.47 -0.93 92.46
CA PRO A 492 -57.43 -1.79 91.87
C PRO A 492 -57.92 -3.13 91.32
N HIS A 493 -58.94 -3.73 91.94
CA HIS A 493 -59.53 -4.98 91.44
C HIS A 493 -60.26 -4.81 90.10
N GLN A 494 -60.83 -3.64 89.82
CA GLN A 494 -61.43 -3.31 88.52
C GLN A 494 -60.35 -3.11 87.45
N LEU A 495 -59.18 -2.58 87.83
CA LEU A 495 -58.00 -2.52 86.96
C LEU A 495 -57.45 -3.93 86.68
N GLU A 496 -57.36 -4.82 87.67
CA GLU A 496 -56.97 -6.24 87.47
C GLU A 496 -57.93 -7.00 86.55
N MET A 497 -59.24 -6.80 86.72
CA MET A 497 -60.28 -7.39 85.86
C MET A 497 -60.16 -6.89 84.42
N LYS A 498 -59.92 -5.59 84.23
CA LYS A 498 -59.66 -5.02 82.91
C LYS A 498 -58.36 -5.54 82.30
N LEU A 499 -57.30 -5.64 83.10
CA LEU A 499 -55.99 -6.16 82.69
C LEU A 499 -56.11 -7.60 82.18
N HIS A 500 -56.82 -8.47 82.89
CA HIS A 500 -57.15 -9.82 82.40
C HIS A 500 -57.91 -9.75 81.08
N SER A 501 -59.00 -8.97 80.99
CA SER A 501 -59.78 -8.87 79.73
C SER A 501 -58.98 -8.30 78.55
N LEU A 502 -57.91 -7.55 78.81
CA LEU A 502 -56.99 -7.03 77.80
C LEU A 502 -55.90 -8.07 77.46
N SER A 503 -55.43 -8.85 78.44
CA SER A 503 -54.51 -9.97 78.23
C SER A 503 -55.17 -11.09 77.42
N ASP A 504 -56.41 -11.47 77.73
CA ASP A 504 -57.19 -12.45 76.98
C ASP A 504 -57.35 -12.00 75.52
N ARG A 505 -57.70 -10.71 75.33
CA ARG A 505 -57.85 -10.09 74.01
C ARG A 505 -56.54 -9.83 73.27
N LEU A 506 -55.39 -9.85 73.97
CA LEU A 506 -54.06 -9.79 73.39
C LEU A 506 -53.63 -11.18 72.92
N ALA A 507 -53.81 -12.23 73.75
CA ALA A 507 -53.61 -13.62 73.35
C ALA A 507 -54.46 -13.99 72.13
N GLU A 508 -55.75 -13.60 72.11
CA GLU A 508 -56.66 -13.70 70.95
C GLU A 508 -56.15 -13.00 69.68
N ARG A 509 -55.17 -12.10 69.78
CA ARG A 509 -54.59 -11.35 68.65
C ARG A 509 -53.21 -11.89 68.26
N GLU A 510 -52.45 -12.36 69.22
CA GLU A 510 -51.19 -13.07 69.02
C GLU A 510 -51.44 -14.43 68.35
N GLU A 511 -52.43 -15.20 68.81
CA GLU A 511 -52.87 -16.45 68.18
C GLU A 511 -53.27 -16.22 66.71
N ARG A 512 -54.08 -15.20 66.42
CA ARG A 512 -54.47 -14.82 65.06
C ARG A 512 -53.33 -14.26 64.21
N SER A 513 -52.26 -13.72 64.82
CA SER A 513 -51.05 -13.36 64.08
C SER A 513 -50.33 -14.62 63.65
N LEU A 514 -50.08 -15.54 64.58
CA LEU A 514 -49.41 -16.82 64.32
C LEU A 514 -50.17 -17.66 63.28
N GLU A 515 -51.51 -17.64 63.28
CA GLU A 515 -52.33 -18.23 62.20
C GLU A 515 -52.04 -17.60 60.83
N LEU A 516 -51.94 -16.27 60.74
CA LEU A 516 -51.65 -15.54 59.50
C LEU A 516 -50.21 -15.74 59.03
N ASP A 517 -49.24 -15.76 59.95
CA ASP A 517 -47.82 -15.97 59.66
C ASP A 517 -47.59 -17.41 59.12
N LEU A 518 -48.24 -18.42 59.73
CA LEU A 518 -48.24 -19.81 59.22
C LEU A 518 -48.90 -19.94 57.84
N LEU A 519 -49.96 -19.17 57.57
CA LEU A 519 -50.60 -19.13 56.25
C LEU A 519 -49.69 -18.45 55.20
N ALA A 520 -48.97 -17.39 55.59
CA ALA A 520 -48.00 -16.71 54.72
C ALA A 520 -46.86 -17.65 54.32
N GLU A 521 -46.25 -18.35 55.29
CA GLU A 521 -45.20 -19.35 55.02
C GLU A 521 -45.68 -20.44 54.04
N GLU A 522 -46.89 -20.97 54.20
CA GLU A 522 -47.39 -21.99 53.27
C GLU A 522 -47.73 -21.41 51.89
N THR A 523 -48.17 -20.15 51.78
CA THR A 523 -48.29 -19.50 50.47
C THR A 523 -46.95 -19.30 49.78
N ASP A 524 -45.89 -18.90 50.50
CA ASP A 524 -44.55 -18.75 49.92
C ASP A 524 -43.97 -20.10 49.48
N ARG A 525 -44.12 -21.15 50.30
CA ARG A 525 -43.76 -22.52 49.91
C ARG A 525 -44.52 -23.00 48.67
N LEU A 526 -45.80 -22.64 48.52
CA LEU A 526 -46.59 -22.95 47.33
C LEU A 526 -46.15 -22.15 46.10
N CYS A 527 -45.75 -20.89 46.27
CA CYS A 527 -45.17 -20.04 45.22
C CYS A 527 -43.82 -20.58 44.74
N GLN A 528 -42.86 -20.83 45.63
CA GLN A 528 -41.57 -21.46 45.30
C GLN A 528 -41.77 -22.82 44.60
N ARG A 529 -42.70 -23.64 45.09
CA ARG A 529 -43.06 -24.91 44.43
C ARG A 529 -43.77 -24.71 43.09
N ALA A 530 -44.33 -23.55 42.77
CA ALA A 530 -44.86 -23.22 41.46
C ALA A 530 -43.75 -22.74 40.52
N GLU A 531 -42.85 -21.88 41.00
CA GLU A 531 -41.68 -21.37 40.28
C GLU A 531 -40.77 -22.50 39.80
N VAL A 532 -40.36 -23.42 40.70
CA VAL A 532 -39.54 -24.59 40.35
C VAL A 532 -40.25 -25.48 39.31
N ARG A 533 -41.58 -25.55 39.31
CA ARG A 533 -42.35 -26.27 38.26
C ARG A 533 -42.44 -25.51 36.93
N LEU A 534 -42.38 -24.17 36.96
CA LEU A 534 -42.29 -23.34 35.76
C LEU A 534 -40.88 -23.37 35.15
N GLU A 535 -39.83 -23.41 35.97
CA GLU A 535 -38.43 -23.59 35.53
C GLU A 535 -38.16 -25.00 35.00
N GLY A 536 -38.72 -26.02 35.66
CA GLY A 536 -38.80 -27.38 35.11
C GLY A 536 -39.46 -27.40 33.73
N ARG A 537 -40.58 -26.70 33.55
CA ARG A 537 -41.23 -26.58 32.22
C ARG A 537 -40.41 -25.81 31.19
N LYS A 538 -39.73 -24.71 31.59
CA LYS A 538 -38.82 -23.97 30.71
C LYS A 538 -37.68 -24.87 30.22
N SER A 539 -37.18 -25.78 31.05
CA SER A 539 -36.13 -26.74 30.68
C SER A 539 -36.66 -27.96 29.89
N GLU A 540 -37.87 -28.46 30.18
CA GLU A 540 -38.54 -29.51 29.36
C GLU A 540 -38.78 -29.11 27.89
N HIS A 541 -38.82 -27.81 27.58
CA HIS A 541 -38.95 -27.30 26.21
C HIS A 541 -37.64 -27.29 25.41
N LEU A 542 -36.48 -27.47 26.03
CA LEU A 542 -35.19 -27.64 25.33
C LEU A 542 -35.03 -29.07 24.79
N ARG A 543 -35.83 -29.42 23.78
CA ARG A 543 -35.59 -30.62 22.97
C ARG A 543 -34.37 -30.40 22.07
N PRO A 544 -33.34 -31.26 22.13
CA PRO A 544 -32.32 -31.29 21.09
C PRO A 544 -32.97 -31.60 19.72
N ASN A 545 -32.46 -30.97 18.67
CA ASN A 545 -32.90 -31.11 17.27
C ASN A 545 -34.33 -30.62 16.94
N ALA A 546 -34.52 -29.30 16.97
CA ALA A 546 -35.41 -28.61 16.04
C ALA A 546 -34.56 -27.77 15.06
N TYR A 547 -34.08 -28.37 13.98
CA TYR A 547 -33.25 -27.68 12.98
C TYR A 547 -34.14 -26.83 12.05
N VAL A 548 -34.42 -25.60 12.47
CA VAL A 548 -35.10 -24.58 11.66
C VAL A 548 -34.03 -23.66 11.06
N PRO A 549 -33.86 -23.61 9.72
CA PRO A 549 -32.93 -22.68 9.10
C PRO A 549 -33.54 -21.28 9.05
N ASP A 550 -32.89 -20.31 9.70
CA ASP A 550 -33.23 -18.88 9.57
C ASP A 550 -32.78 -18.35 8.20
N ALA A 551 -33.62 -18.55 7.19
CA ALA A 551 -33.47 -17.96 5.85
C ALA A 551 -34.83 -17.68 5.21
N GLU A 552 -35.07 -16.43 4.83
CA GLU A 552 -36.25 -16.01 4.08
C GLU A 552 -36.23 -16.65 2.67
N GLY A 553 -37.35 -17.25 2.22
CA GLY A 553 -37.52 -17.52 0.78
C GLY A 553 -38.39 -18.72 0.36
N SER A 554 -38.35 -19.87 1.03
CA SER A 554 -39.18 -21.03 0.61
C SER A 554 -39.41 -22.08 1.70
N LEU A 555 -40.61 -22.68 1.68
CA LEU A 555 -40.97 -23.84 2.50
C LEU A 555 -40.66 -25.15 1.74
N PRO A 556 -39.93 -26.12 2.34
CA PRO A 556 -39.69 -27.41 1.72
C PRO A 556 -40.95 -28.30 1.80
N VAL A 557 -41.54 -28.63 0.65
CA VAL A 557 -42.67 -29.57 0.56
C VAL A 557 -42.18 -30.98 0.98
N PRO A 558 -42.78 -31.63 1.99
CA PRO A 558 -42.32 -32.95 2.45
C PRO A 558 -42.47 -34.03 1.38
N LYS A 559 -41.38 -34.77 1.10
CA LYS A 559 -41.46 -35.99 0.29
C LYS A 559 -42.13 -37.11 1.12
N PRO A 560 -43.06 -37.89 0.55
CA PRO A 560 -43.70 -38.97 1.28
C PRO A 560 -42.68 -40.07 1.63
N PHE A 561 -42.77 -40.59 2.86
CA PHE A 561 -41.94 -41.71 3.29
C PHE A 561 -42.27 -42.98 2.51
N GLY A 562 -41.24 -43.76 2.15
CA GLY A 562 -41.38 -45.04 1.48
C GLY A 562 -42.13 -46.09 2.32
N PRO A 563 -42.52 -47.23 1.72
CA PRO A 563 -43.46 -48.20 2.31
C PRO A 563 -42.97 -48.95 3.57
N HIS A 564 -41.75 -48.67 4.07
CA HIS A 564 -41.17 -49.28 5.28
C HIS A 564 -40.71 -48.21 6.29
N ALA A 565 -41.64 -47.36 6.73
CA ALA A 565 -41.40 -46.47 7.87
C ALA A 565 -41.54 -47.27 9.20
N PRO A 566 -40.58 -47.17 10.14
CA PRO A 566 -40.51 -48.05 11.32
C PRO A 566 -41.57 -47.77 12.41
N PHE A 567 -42.30 -46.65 12.33
CA PHE A 567 -43.32 -46.27 13.30
C PHE A 567 -44.67 -46.03 12.62
N LYS A 568 -45.42 -47.11 12.40
CA LYS A 568 -46.82 -47.04 11.97
C LYS A 568 -47.70 -47.56 13.11
N PRO A 569 -48.45 -46.70 13.82
CA PRO A 569 -49.25 -47.12 14.97
C PRO A 569 -50.36 -48.09 14.54
N SER A 570 -50.56 -49.15 15.31
CA SER A 570 -51.64 -50.13 15.12
C SER A 570 -52.98 -49.57 15.59
N ALA A 571 -54.08 -50.11 15.04
CA ALA A 571 -55.43 -49.67 15.40
C ALA A 571 -55.79 -50.03 16.85
N PRO A 572 -56.46 -49.15 17.62
CA PRO A 572 -56.85 -49.43 19.00
C PRO A 572 -57.85 -50.59 19.12
N PRO A 573 -57.69 -51.52 20.09
CA PRO A 573 -58.66 -52.58 20.35
C PRO A 573 -59.94 -52.03 21.01
N ALA A 574 -61.08 -52.63 20.68
CA ALA A 574 -62.42 -52.11 20.97
C ALA A 574 -62.88 -52.20 22.45
N HIS A 575 -61.97 -52.21 23.43
CA HIS A 575 -62.28 -52.38 24.86
C HIS A 575 -61.51 -51.39 25.76
N MET A 576 -61.94 -50.13 25.73
CA MET A 576 -61.75 -49.19 26.86
C MET A 576 -63.10 -48.71 27.37
N ARG A 577 -63.44 -49.05 28.62
CA ARG A 577 -64.64 -48.56 29.31
C ARG A 577 -64.29 -47.29 30.09
N HIS A 578 -64.91 -46.17 29.74
CA HIS A 578 -64.81 -44.93 30.53
C HIS A 578 -65.75 -45.00 31.74
N PHE A 579 -65.21 -44.86 32.94
CA PHE A 579 -66.01 -44.69 34.16
C PHE A 579 -66.24 -43.19 34.42
N ARG A 580 -67.51 -42.77 34.51
CA ARG A 580 -67.89 -41.43 35.00
C ARG A 580 -67.93 -41.45 36.53
N ARG A 581 -67.44 -40.39 37.19
CA ARG A 581 -67.81 -40.09 38.59
C ARG A 581 -69.21 -39.48 38.63
N SER A 582 -69.97 -39.81 39.67
CA SER A 582 -71.27 -39.21 39.97
C SER A 582 -71.13 -37.87 40.68
N VAL A 583 -72.15 -37.02 40.54
CA VAL A 583 -72.33 -35.78 41.31
C VAL A 583 -73.38 -36.04 42.39
N GLN A 584 -73.19 -35.49 43.58
CA GLN A 584 -74.26 -35.32 44.57
C GLN A 584 -74.36 -33.87 45.00
N THR A 585 -75.58 -33.48 45.37
CA THR A 585 -76.01 -32.08 45.54
C THR A 585 -76.58 -31.86 46.94
N SER A 586 -76.24 -30.74 47.55
CA SER A 586 -76.99 -30.18 48.69
C SER A 586 -77.15 -28.66 48.53
N GLN A 587 -78.39 -28.21 48.56
CA GLN A 587 -78.78 -26.83 48.90
C GLN A 587 -79.22 -26.85 50.39
N SER A 588 -79.53 -25.76 51.09
CA SER A 588 -80.07 -24.46 50.65
C SER A 588 -80.12 -23.40 51.77
N LYS A 589 -79.95 -22.11 51.41
CA LYS A 589 -80.60 -20.89 51.98
C LYS A 589 -80.34 -20.59 53.48
N THR A 590 -80.25 -19.36 53.99
CA THR A 590 -81.07 -18.11 53.89
C THR A 590 -80.22 -16.91 54.40
N THR A 591 -80.48 -15.61 54.23
CA THR A 591 -81.31 -14.78 53.32
C THR A 591 -80.77 -13.33 53.28
N THR A 592 -81.09 -12.57 52.24
CA THR A 592 -80.80 -11.12 52.04
C THR A 592 -81.78 -10.20 52.83
N PRO A 593 -81.54 -8.87 52.99
CA PRO A 593 -81.59 -7.90 51.88
C PRO A 593 -80.58 -6.73 51.88
N GLN A 594 -80.28 -6.22 50.68
CA GLN A 594 -79.80 -4.86 50.43
C GLN A 594 -80.61 -4.22 49.30
N SER A 595 -81.08 -3.00 49.52
CA SER A 595 -81.70 -2.04 48.59
C SER A 595 -81.85 -0.73 49.41
N THR A 596 -81.72 0.50 48.90
CA THR A 596 -81.93 1.00 47.53
C THR A 596 -81.14 2.32 47.32
N LEU A 597 -81.02 2.77 46.06
CA LEU A 597 -80.65 4.11 45.58
C LEU A 597 -79.14 4.48 45.54
N ALA A 598 -78.65 5.24 44.54
CA ALA A 598 -79.16 5.50 43.17
C ALA A 598 -78.13 6.24 42.31
N LEU A 599 -77.69 5.62 41.21
CA LEU A 599 -77.62 6.16 39.83
C LEU A 599 -77.00 5.13 38.88
#